data_AF-A0A212KM27-F1
#
_entry.id   AF-A0A212KM27-F1
#
_cell.length_a   1.000
_cell.length_b   1.000
_cell.length_c   1.000
_cell.angle_alpha   90.00
_cell.angle_beta   90.00
_cell.angle_gamma   90.00
#
_symmetry.space_group_name_H-M   'P 1'
#
loop_
_entity.id
_entity.type
_entity.pdbx_description
1 polymer ?
#
loop_
_entity_poly.entity_id
_entity_poly.type
_entity_poly.pdbx_seq_one_letter_code
_entity_poly.pdbx_strand_id
1 'polypeptide(L)' 'MKQTDPGMRLRFPSDMKAWIEREAEKNLRSQNAEIVFRLRRDMEKENAIAAGAGNEKGDGKTLAG' A
#
# COMPACT_ATOMS: atom_id res chain seq x y z
N MET A 1 -17.94 1.47 -18.70
CA MET A 1 -17.97 2.76 -17.98
C MET A 1 -16.61 3.43 -18.14
N LYS A 2 -16.59 4.74 -18.38
CA LYS A 2 -15.35 5.52 -18.54
C LYS A 2 -14.82 5.84 -17.13
N GLN A 3 -13.58 5.48 -16.83
CA GLN A 3 -12.92 5.87 -15.59
C GLN A 3 -12.80 7.41 -15.56
N THR A 4 -13.32 8.03 -14.50
CA THR A 4 -13.34 9.50 -14.31
C THR A 4 -12.18 9.99 -13.46
N ASP A 5 -11.46 9.08 -12.82
CA ASP A 5 -10.32 9.40 -11.96
C ASP A 5 -9.15 9.97 -12.78
N PRO A 6 -8.42 10.97 -12.25
CA PRO A 6 -7.28 11.55 -12.93
C PRO A 6 -6.18 10.50 -13.14
N GLY A 7 -5.75 10.34 -14.40
CA GLY A 7 -4.63 9.48 -14.75
C GLY A 7 -3.29 10.14 -14.43
N MET A 8 -2.30 9.32 -14.06
CA MET A 8 -0.91 9.75 -13.86
C MET A 8 -0.01 9.06 -14.89
N ARG A 9 0.84 9.82 -15.58
CA ARG A 9 1.82 9.26 -16.52
C ARG A 9 3.16 9.04 -15.82
N LEU A 10 3.46 7.79 -15.53
CA LEU A 10 4.72 7.37 -14.88
C LEU A 10 5.76 6.94 -15.92
N ARG A 11 7.04 7.25 -15.65
CA ARG A 11 8.17 6.69 -16.39
C ARG A 11 8.84 5.66 -15.51
N PHE A 12 8.89 4.42 -15.98
CA PHE A 12 9.53 3.32 -15.28
C PHE A 12 10.88 2.99 -15.92
N PRO A 13 11.90 2.66 -15.13
CA PRO A 13 13.05 1.88 -15.59
C PRO A 13 12.59 0.60 -16.31
N SER A 14 13.37 0.12 -17.27
CA SER A 14 12.99 -1.01 -18.12
C SER A 14 12.82 -2.32 -17.34
N ASP A 15 13.70 -2.55 -16.38
CA ASP A 15 13.65 -3.68 -15.44
C ASP A 15 12.37 -3.66 -14.59
N MET A 16 12.02 -2.48 -14.06
CA MET A 16 10.82 -2.30 -13.26
C MET A 16 9.55 -2.52 -14.09
N LYS A 17 9.53 -2.03 -15.33
CA LYS A 17 8.41 -2.25 -16.26
C LYS A 17 8.19 -3.74 -16.54
N ALA A 18 9.26 -4.46 -16.88
CA ALA A 18 9.21 -5.90 -17.14
C ALA A 18 8.77 -6.69 -15.90
N TRP A 19 9.23 -6.28 -14.72
CA TRP A 19 8.80 -6.87 -13.46
C TRP A 19 7.30 -6.68 -13.20
N ILE A 20 6.76 -5.46 -13.39
CA ILE A 20 5.34 -5.18 -13.22
C ILE A 20 4.48 -6.01 -14.19
N GLU A 21 4.91 -6.14 -15.43
CA GLU A 21 4.22 -6.92 -16.46
C GLU A 21 4.09 -8.40 -16.06
N ARG A 22 5.21 -9.03 -15.68
CA ARG A 22 5.22 -10.43 -15.24
C ARG A 22 4.31 -10.67 -14.04
N GLU A 23 4.34 -9.76 -13.07
CA GLU A 23 3.55 -9.90 -11.85
C GLU A 23 2.06 -9.67 -12.09
N ALA A 24 1.72 -8.74 -12.99
CA ALA A 24 0.35 -8.52 -13.40
C ALA A 24 -0.23 -9.76 -14.11
N GLU A 25 0.54 -10.38 -15.02
CA GLU A 25 0.16 -11.63 -15.69
C GLU A 25 -0.06 -12.77 -14.69
N LYS A 26 0.91 -12.99 -13.79
CA LYS A 26 0.83 -13.99 -12.73
C LYS A 26 -0.44 -13.84 -11.87
N ASN A 27 -0.86 -12.60 -11.62
CA ASN A 27 -2.01 -12.30 -10.77
C ASN A 27 -3.33 -12.11 -11.53
N LEU A 28 -3.33 -12.34 -12.87
CA LEU A 28 -4.49 -12.13 -13.75
C LEU A 28 -5.05 -10.70 -13.66
N ARG A 29 -4.16 -9.71 -13.59
CA ARG A 29 -4.49 -8.28 -13.48
C ARG A 29 -3.91 -7.51 -14.66
N SER A 30 -4.49 -6.34 -14.94
CA SER A 30 -3.80 -5.35 -15.76
C SER A 30 -2.60 -4.79 -15.00
N GLN A 31 -1.59 -4.28 -15.72
CA GLN A 31 -0.43 -3.64 -15.08
C GLN A 31 -0.83 -2.48 -14.17
N ASN A 32 -1.85 -1.70 -14.57
CA ASN A 32 -2.39 -0.62 -13.74
C ASN A 32 -3.03 -1.17 -12.45
N ALA A 33 -3.84 -2.24 -12.55
CA ALA A 33 -4.47 -2.85 -11.38
C ALA A 33 -3.42 -3.44 -10.41
N GLU A 34 -2.34 -4.02 -10.92
CA GLU A 34 -1.25 -4.52 -10.08
C GLU A 34 -0.49 -3.40 -9.36
N ILE A 35 -0.20 -2.29 -10.06
CA ILE A 35 0.42 -1.10 -9.44
C ILE A 35 -0.48 -0.55 -8.32
N VAL A 36 -1.77 -0.34 -8.61
CA VAL A 36 -2.74 0.18 -7.61
C VAL A 36 -2.87 -0.78 -6.42
N PHE A 37 -2.92 -2.09 -6.66
CA PHE A 37 -2.99 -3.09 -5.60
C PHE A 37 -1.80 -3.01 -4.65
N ARG A 38 -0.58 -2.92 -5.19
CA ARG A 38 0.65 -2.80 -4.39
C ARG A 38 0.68 -1.50 -3.59
N LEU A 39 0.40 -0.37 -4.25
CA LEU A 39 0.39 0.93 -3.60
C LEU A 39 -0.67 1.02 -2.49
N ARG A 40 -1.88 0.46 -2.70
CA ARG A 40 -2.91 0.42 -1.65
C ARG A 40 -2.46 -0.40 -0.46
N ARG A 41 -1.89 -1.58 -0.70
CA ARG A 41 -1.39 -2.45 0.37
C ARG A 41 -0.31 -1.76 1.20
N ASP A 42 0.60 -1.03 0.55
CA ASP A 42 1.69 -0.36 1.25
C ASP A 42 1.17 0.90 1.99
N MET A 43 0.24 1.65 1.39
CA MET A 43 -0.47 2.76 2.05
C MET A 43 -1.24 2.30 3.31
N GLU A 44 -1.95 1.18 3.24
CA GLU A 44 -2.68 0.60 4.39
C GLU A 44 -1.72 0.22 5.52
N LYS A 45 -0.55 -0.35 5.20
CA LYS A 45 0.48 -0.68 6.19
C LYS A 45 1.04 0.57 6.86
N GLU A 46 1.36 1.61 6.10
CA GLU A 46 1.88 2.88 6.65
C GLU A 46 0.85 3.52 7.57
N ASN A 47 -0.43 3.56 7.16
CA ASN A 47 -1.51 4.12 7.97
C ASN A 47 -1.76 3.31 9.26
N ALA A 48 -1.66 1.98 9.20
CA ALA A 48 -1.80 1.13 10.38
C ALA A 48 -0.67 1.37 11.40
N ILE A 49 0.57 1.57 10.93
CA ILE A 49 1.70 1.94 11.80
C ILE A 49 1.46 3.32 12.43
N ALA A 50 0.99 4.29 11.66
CA ALA A 50 0.67 5.62 12.16
C ALA A 50 -0.46 5.61 13.21
N ALA A 51 -1.47 4.75 13.04
CA ALA A 51 -2.58 4.61 13.99
C ALA A 51 -2.19 3.82 15.27
N GLY A 52 -1.27 2.85 15.16
CA GLY A 52 -0.81 2.03 16.28
C GLY A 52 0.17 2.72 17.23
N ALA A 53 0.87 3.76 16.78
CA ALA A 53 1.85 4.49 17.59
C ALA A 53 1.24 5.38 18.71
N GLY A 54 -0.09 5.39 18.85
CA GLY A 54 -0.81 6.20 19.85
C GLY A 54 -1.22 5.48 21.14
N ASN A 55 -0.95 4.18 21.30
CA ASN A 55 -1.50 3.40 22.43
C ASN A 55 -0.44 2.58 23.18
N GLU A 56 0.56 3.22 23.78
CA GLU A 56 1.54 2.53 24.65
C GLU A 56 1.98 3.32 25.89
N LYS A 57 1.18 4.27 26.39
CA LYS A 57 1.42 4.84 27.73
C LYS A 57 0.12 5.10 28.48
N GLY A 58 -0.20 4.21 29.41
CA GLY A 58 -1.12 4.53 30.49
C GLY A 58 -1.78 3.30 31.09
N ASP A 59 -1.05 2.53 31.89
CA ASP A 59 -1.59 1.92 33.12
C ASP A 59 -0.43 1.53 34.06
N GLY A 60 0.35 2.56 34.42
CA GLY A 60 1.06 2.53 35.68
C GLY A 60 0.10 2.92 36.80
N LYS A 61 -0.71 1.97 37.29
CA LYS A 61 -1.36 2.11 38.60
C LYS A 61 -0.89 1.01 39.53
N THR A 62 0.08 1.42 40.36
CA THR A 62 0.51 0.77 41.59
C THR A 62 -0.67 0.36 42.47
N LEU A 63 -0.68 -0.87 42.96
CA LEU A 63 -1.44 -1.25 44.15
C LEU A 63 -0.41 -1.73 45.20
N ALA A 64 -0.09 -0.80 46.10
CA ALA A 64 0.46 -1.08 47.42
C ALA A 64 -0.70 -0.91 48.41
N GLY A 65 -0.83 -1.84 49.37
CA GLY A 65 -1.83 -1.80 50.44
C GLY A 65 -2.38 -3.18 50.74
#